data_AF-A0A1V4JQW1-F1
#
_entry.id   AF-A0A1V4JQW1-F1
#
_cell.length_a   1.000
_cell.length_b   1.000
_cell.length_c   1.000
_cell.angle_alpha   90.00
_cell.angle_beta   90.00
_cell.angle_gamma   90.00
#
_symmetry.space_group_name_H-M   'P 1'
#
loop_
_entity.id
_entity.type
_entity.pdbx_description
1 polymer ?
#
loop_
_entity_poly.entity_id
_entity_poly.type
_entity_poly.pdbx_seq_one_letter_code
_entity_poly.pdbx_strand_id
1 'polypeptide(L)'
;MAAPREAPERRLFGRRFLTDPARLFQHNAWDNVEWSEEQEASARSKVQENSSQLLPQDKQEDYEVNAKKYWDEFYKIHENGFFKDRHWLFTEFPELAPDRNPSQNGDCVREFSNKDESNQEGLGSCENGHCSLETRAENQLNLTKTTPKICAEEPAAQEHGELNHSHGAYPGSSASYRILEVGCGAGNTVFPILQTNNDPGLFVYCCDFSTTAVDLVQNNAEFDSSRCFAFVHDLCSDQSPFPMPDGSLDIVILIFVLSAILPEKMQCVVNRLSRLLKPGGMVLLRDYGRYDLAQLRFKKGQCLSDNFYVRGDGTRVYFFTQGELDELFTTAGLQKIQNLVDRRLQVNRGKQMTMYRVWIQCKYRKPAAPQL
;
A
#
# COMPACT_ATOMS: atom_id res chain seq x y z
N MET A 1 32.36 39.45 -17.68
CA MET A 1 32.00 38.33 -16.79
C MET A 1 30.54 38.02 -17.02
N ALA A 2 30.21 36.84 -17.55
CA ALA A 2 28.82 36.41 -17.69
C ALA A 2 28.31 35.94 -16.34
N ALA A 3 27.11 36.37 -15.94
CA ALA A 3 26.46 35.91 -14.72
C ALA A 3 26.23 34.39 -14.78
N PRO A 4 26.32 33.66 -13.64
CA PRO A 4 26.04 32.23 -13.63
C PRO A 4 24.58 32.03 -14.03
N ARG A 5 24.34 31.16 -15.02
CA ARG A 5 22.99 30.65 -15.27
C ARG A 5 22.58 29.82 -14.06
N GLU A 6 21.52 30.24 -13.38
CA GLU A 6 20.87 29.44 -12.35
C GLU A 6 20.56 28.05 -12.93
N ALA A 7 21.00 27.00 -12.24
CA ALA A 7 20.62 25.64 -12.57
C ALA A 7 19.09 25.53 -12.46
N PRO A 8 18.41 24.84 -13.39
CA PRO A 8 16.97 24.68 -13.28
C PRO A 8 16.65 23.88 -12.01
N GLU A 9 15.97 24.52 -11.07
CA GLU A 9 15.47 23.93 -9.83
C GLU A 9 14.75 22.61 -10.19
N ARG A 10 15.23 21.48 -9.66
CA ARG A 10 14.67 20.16 -9.93
C ARG A 10 13.24 20.15 -9.38
N ARG A 11 12.24 20.30 -10.26
CA ARG A 11 10.83 20.44 -9.86
C ARG A 11 10.42 19.25 -8.99
N LEU A 12 10.12 19.52 -7.73
CA LEU A 12 9.58 18.53 -6.79
C LEU A 12 8.27 17.95 -7.37
N PHE A 13 8.22 16.62 -7.49
CA PHE A 13 7.01 15.90 -7.88
C PHE A 13 5.92 16.13 -6.82
N GLY A 14 4.67 16.40 -7.23
CA GLY A 14 3.55 16.59 -6.30
C GLY A 14 3.03 18.03 -6.14
N ARG A 15 3.58 19.03 -6.85
CA ARG A 15 3.22 20.46 -6.66
C ARG A 15 2.60 21.15 -7.87
N ARG A 16 2.36 20.45 -8.99
CA ARG A 16 1.85 21.07 -10.22
C ARG A 16 0.31 21.05 -10.27
N PHE A 17 -0.28 22.19 -10.56
CA PHE A 17 -1.71 22.36 -10.77
C PHE A 17 -2.02 22.46 -12.26
N LEU A 18 -3.03 21.73 -12.74
CA LEU A 18 -3.55 21.95 -14.09
C LEU A 18 -4.39 23.23 -14.10
N THR A 19 -3.79 24.35 -14.47
CA THR A 19 -4.49 25.65 -14.57
C THR A 19 -5.00 25.95 -15.97
N ASP A 20 -4.41 25.31 -16.99
CA ASP A 20 -4.72 25.52 -18.41
C ASP A 20 -4.99 24.16 -19.08
N PRO A 21 -6.26 23.83 -19.37
CA PRO A 21 -6.63 22.56 -20.01
C PRO A 21 -5.94 22.32 -21.36
N ALA A 22 -5.51 23.36 -22.09
CA ALA A 22 -4.80 23.21 -23.35
C ALA A 22 -3.41 22.53 -23.19
N ARG A 23 -2.88 22.50 -21.97
CA ARG A 23 -1.57 21.88 -21.64
C ARG A 23 -1.67 20.45 -21.16
N LEU A 24 -2.85 19.84 -21.22
CA LEU A 24 -3.14 18.50 -20.71
C LEU A 24 -2.05 17.47 -21.05
N PHE A 25 -1.69 17.40 -22.33
CA PHE A 25 -0.76 16.40 -22.87
C PHE A 25 0.71 16.81 -22.81
N GLN A 26 1.04 18.01 -22.30
CA GLN A 26 2.43 18.48 -22.18
C GLN A 26 3.19 17.81 -21.03
N HIS A 27 2.48 17.26 -20.05
CA HIS A 27 3.04 16.55 -18.89
C HIS A 27 2.37 15.18 -18.71
N ASN A 28 3.11 14.15 -18.29
CA ASN A 28 2.55 12.79 -18.10
C ASN A 28 1.55 12.71 -16.93
N ALA A 29 1.70 13.61 -15.95
CA ALA A 29 0.82 13.71 -14.79
C ALA A 29 0.78 15.16 -14.29
N TRP A 30 -0.36 15.53 -13.70
CA TRP A 30 -0.58 16.73 -12.91
C TRP A 30 -0.96 16.33 -11.49
N ASP A 31 -0.39 17.04 -10.53
CA ASP A 31 -0.39 16.62 -9.14
C ASP A 31 -1.64 17.08 -8.40
N ASN A 32 -2.27 18.17 -8.85
CA ASN A 32 -3.50 18.70 -8.28
C ASN A 32 -4.48 19.10 -9.39
N VAL A 33 -5.69 18.54 -9.34
CA VAL A 33 -6.81 18.90 -10.21
C VAL A 33 -8.09 19.04 -9.42
N GLU A 34 -8.73 20.20 -9.56
CA GLU A 34 -10.08 20.44 -9.04
C GLU A 34 -11.12 19.86 -10.00
N TRP A 35 -12.10 19.17 -9.44
CA TRP A 35 -13.21 18.63 -10.21
C TRP A 35 -14.32 19.68 -10.28
N SER A 36 -14.96 19.80 -11.44
CA SER A 36 -16.21 20.55 -11.54
C SER A 36 -17.37 19.79 -10.89
N GLU A 37 -18.43 20.50 -10.55
CA GLU A 37 -19.68 19.91 -10.04
C GLU A 37 -20.25 18.87 -11.02
N GLU A 38 -20.12 19.11 -12.32
CA GLU A 38 -20.54 18.17 -13.38
C GLU A 38 -19.71 16.88 -13.37
N GLN A 39 -18.39 16.98 -13.21
CA GLN A 39 -17.53 15.80 -13.10
C GLN A 39 -17.88 14.96 -11.88
N GLU A 40 -18.14 15.62 -10.74
CA GLU A 40 -18.54 14.92 -9.52
C GLU A 40 -19.93 14.28 -9.66
N ALA A 41 -20.90 14.97 -10.26
CA ALA A 41 -22.22 14.42 -10.54
C ALA A 41 -22.17 13.21 -11.48
N SER A 42 -21.34 13.28 -12.53
CA SER A 42 -21.11 12.17 -13.46
C SER A 42 -20.50 10.95 -12.75
N ALA A 43 -19.48 11.17 -11.93
CA ALA A 43 -18.86 10.10 -11.15
C ALA A 43 -19.85 9.47 -10.15
N ARG A 44 -20.66 10.28 -9.48
CA ARG A 44 -21.72 9.81 -8.58
C ARG A 44 -22.74 8.94 -9.31
N SER A 45 -23.22 9.39 -10.47
CA SER A 45 -24.13 8.61 -11.32
C SER A 45 -23.51 7.28 -11.75
N LYS A 46 -22.21 7.26 -12.06
CA LYS A 46 -21.52 6.02 -12.46
C LYS A 46 -21.37 5.03 -11.30
N VAL A 47 -21.10 5.52 -10.10
CA VAL A 47 -21.08 4.68 -8.89
C VAL A 47 -22.49 4.14 -8.59
N GLN A 48 -23.54 4.95 -8.71
CA GLN A 48 -24.92 4.45 -8.56
C GLN A 48 -25.26 3.37 -9.61
N GLU A 49 -24.80 3.55 -10.84
CA GLU A 49 -25.00 2.56 -11.90
C GLU A 49 -24.26 1.24 -11.61
N ASN A 50 -22.98 1.30 -11.20
CA ASN A 50 -22.19 0.08 -10.99
C ASN A 50 -22.56 -0.68 -9.71
N SER A 51 -23.12 0.02 -8.72
CA SER A 51 -23.61 -0.55 -7.45
C SER A 51 -25.09 -0.93 -7.50
N SER A 52 -25.79 -0.68 -8.61
CA SER A 52 -27.22 -1.00 -8.74
C SER A 52 -27.55 -2.50 -8.65
N GLN A 53 -26.54 -3.36 -8.76
CA GLN A 53 -26.65 -4.80 -8.65
C GLN A 53 -25.51 -5.33 -7.81
N LEU A 54 -25.85 -5.84 -6.63
CA LEU A 54 -24.92 -6.57 -5.77
C LEU A 54 -24.68 -7.98 -6.31
N LEU A 55 -23.52 -8.53 -5.98
CA LEU A 55 -23.21 -9.93 -6.15
C LEU A 55 -24.17 -10.80 -5.32
N PRO A 56 -24.57 -11.98 -5.81
CA PRO A 56 -25.30 -12.96 -5.02
C PRO A 56 -24.56 -13.29 -3.71
N GLN A 57 -25.31 -13.54 -2.63
CA GLN A 57 -24.74 -13.74 -1.30
C GLN A 57 -23.75 -14.91 -1.23
N ASP A 58 -24.03 -16.02 -1.92
CA ASP A 58 -23.13 -17.18 -2.03
C ASP A 58 -21.78 -16.80 -2.64
N LYS A 59 -21.77 -15.88 -3.61
CA LYS A 59 -20.53 -15.34 -4.19
C LYS A 59 -19.81 -14.40 -3.24
N GLN A 60 -20.54 -13.58 -2.49
CA GLN A 60 -19.91 -12.70 -1.50
C GLN A 60 -19.18 -13.52 -0.42
N GLU A 61 -19.82 -14.59 0.08
CA GLU A 61 -19.25 -15.52 1.04
C GLU A 61 -18.04 -16.26 0.46
N ASP A 62 -18.12 -16.73 -0.79
CA ASP A 62 -17.00 -17.37 -1.49
C ASP A 62 -15.77 -16.45 -1.58
N TYR A 63 -15.97 -15.17 -1.91
CA TYR A 63 -14.88 -14.18 -1.97
C TYR A 63 -14.26 -13.86 -0.61
N GLU A 64 -15.02 -13.94 0.47
CA GLU A 64 -14.47 -13.77 1.82
C GLU A 64 -13.68 -15.00 2.28
N VAL A 65 -14.26 -16.20 2.16
CA VAL A 65 -13.61 -17.45 2.58
C VAL A 65 -12.31 -17.68 1.80
N ASN A 66 -12.30 -17.37 0.50
CA ASN A 66 -11.14 -17.56 -0.36
C ASN A 66 -10.26 -16.31 -0.50
N ALA A 67 -10.47 -15.25 0.28
CA ALA A 67 -9.73 -13.99 0.17
C ALA A 67 -8.20 -14.20 0.15
N LYS A 68 -7.70 -15.10 1.01
CA LYS A 68 -6.26 -15.44 1.07
C LYS A 68 -5.76 -16.04 -0.22
N LYS A 69 -6.51 -16.99 -0.79
CA LYS A 69 -6.17 -17.68 -2.03
C LYS A 69 -6.03 -16.68 -3.17
N TYR A 70 -6.94 -15.70 -3.29
CA TYR A 70 -6.86 -14.70 -4.36
C TYR A 70 -5.59 -13.84 -4.26
N TRP A 71 -5.19 -13.46 -3.04
CA TRP A 71 -3.93 -12.74 -2.85
C TRP A 71 -2.70 -13.62 -3.11
N ASP A 72 -2.71 -14.89 -2.67
CA ASP A 72 -1.62 -15.83 -2.95
C ASP A 72 -1.44 -16.05 -4.47
N GLU A 73 -2.54 -16.21 -5.23
CA GLU A 73 -2.48 -16.33 -6.69
C GLU A 73 -2.05 -15.04 -7.37
N PHE A 74 -2.52 -13.88 -6.88
CA PHE A 74 -2.08 -12.58 -7.38
C PHE A 74 -0.55 -12.45 -7.32
N TYR A 75 0.06 -12.73 -6.15
CA TYR A 75 1.51 -12.63 -6.00
C TYR A 75 2.28 -13.74 -6.72
N LYS A 76 1.69 -14.92 -6.95
CA LYS A 76 2.31 -15.96 -7.80
C LYS A 76 2.41 -15.53 -9.26
N ILE A 77 1.40 -14.80 -9.76
CA ILE A 77 1.37 -14.34 -11.16
C ILE A 77 2.25 -13.12 -11.35
N HIS A 78 2.28 -12.23 -10.36
CA HIS A 78 2.86 -10.89 -10.50
C HIS A 78 4.23 -10.71 -9.86
N GLU A 79 4.60 -11.55 -8.90
CA GLU A 79 5.85 -11.48 -8.14
C GLU A 79 6.11 -10.04 -7.63
N ASN A 80 7.28 -9.46 -7.93
CA ASN A 80 7.63 -8.07 -7.61
C ASN A 80 7.33 -7.08 -8.76
N GLY A 81 6.84 -7.54 -9.91
CA GLY A 81 6.73 -6.73 -11.13
C GLY A 81 5.49 -5.84 -11.23
N PHE A 82 4.47 -6.07 -10.41
CA PHE A 82 3.19 -5.35 -10.55
C PHE A 82 3.21 -3.97 -9.91
N PHE A 83 3.73 -3.86 -8.68
CA PHE A 83 3.83 -2.59 -7.98
C PHE A 83 5.23 -2.02 -8.15
N LYS A 84 5.33 -0.70 -8.37
CA LYS A 84 6.62 0.00 -8.38
C LYS A 84 7.11 0.28 -6.97
N ASP A 85 8.42 0.39 -6.83
CA ASP A 85 9.03 0.87 -5.59
C ASP A 85 8.49 2.23 -5.18
N ARG A 86 8.16 2.33 -3.90
CA ARG A 86 7.43 3.47 -3.35
C ARG A 86 8.38 4.53 -2.80
N HIS A 87 9.44 4.88 -3.55
CA HIS A 87 10.37 5.96 -3.19
C HIS A 87 9.69 7.32 -2.96
N TRP A 88 8.51 7.54 -3.55
CA TRP A 88 7.69 8.72 -3.29
C TRP A 88 7.20 8.81 -1.84
N LEU A 89 7.22 7.72 -1.07
CA LEU A 89 6.78 7.67 0.33
C LEU A 89 7.46 8.75 1.17
N PHE A 90 8.76 9.03 0.99
CA PHE A 90 9.47 10.02 1.80
C PHE A 90 9.07 11.47 1.49
N THR A 91 8.47 11.73 0.32
CA THR A 91 7.90 13.04 0.00
C THR A 91 6.56 13.25 0.74
N GLU A 92 5.81 12.17 0.90
CA GLU A 92 4.46 12.15 1.48
C GLU A 92 4.47 11.95 3.00
N PHE A 93 5.40 11.15 3.47
CA PHE A 93 5.62 10.71 4.84
C PHE A 93 7.09 10.93 5.22
N PRO A 94 7.53 12.19 5.39
CA PRO A 94 8.89 12.50 5.83
C PRO A 94 9.25 11.89 7.19
N GLU A 95 8.26 11.48 8.00
CA GLU A 95 8.44 10.76 9.27
C GLU A 95 9.12 9.37 9.13
N LEU A 96 9.25 8.87 7.89
CA LEU A 96 9.96 7.63 7.58
C LEU A 96 11.46 7.84 7.30
N ALA A 97 11.88 9.08 7.05
CA ALA A 97 13.28 9.41 6.83
C ALA A 97 14.07 9.34 8.15
N PRO A 98 15.38 9.01 8.12
CA PRO A 98 16.22 9.00 9.31
C PRO A 98 16.21 10.36 10.01
N ASP A 99 16.21 10.34 11.35
CA ASP A 99 16.01 11.52 12.19
C ASP A 99 16.90 12.71 11.79
N ARG A 100 16.23 13.84 11.51
CA ARG A 100 16.78 15.16 11.83
C ARG A 100 16.19 15.55 13.17
N ASN A 101 17.03 15.64 14.21
CA ASN A 101 16.67 16.08 15.56
C ASN A 101 15.51 17.13 15.56
N PRO A 102 14.40 16.89 16.30
CA PRO A 102 13.25 17.81 16.33
C PRO A 102 13.51 19.17 17.02
N SER A 103 14.74 19.44 17.46
CA SER A 103 15.17 20.70 18.08
C SER A 103 15.57 21.81 17.10
N GLN A 104 15.46 21.61 15.78
CA GLN A 104 15.68 22.69 14.79
C GLN A 104 14.43 22.94 13.93
N ASN A 105 13.39 23.52 14.53
CA ASN A 105 12.43 24.32 13.78
C ASN A 105 13.09 25.65 13.41
N GLY A 106 13.71 25.67 12.24
CA GLY A 106 14.20 26.85 11.55
C GLY A 106 14.60 26.47 10.13
N ASP A 107 13.88 27.01 9.15
CA ASP A 107 14.03 26.76 7.70
C ASP A 107 15.43 26.33 7.26
N CYS A 108 15.57 25.08 6.81
CA CYS A 108 16.67 24.69 5.93
C CYS A 108 16.31 23.46 5.09
N VAL A 109 15.70 23.72 3.93
CA VAL A 109 15.67 22.77 2.81
C VAL A 109 17.11 22.55 2.36
N ARG A 110 17.62 21.32 2.46
CA ARG A 110 18.87 20.91 1.80
C ARG A 110 18.54 19.83 0.81
N GLU A 111 18.88 20.09 -0.45
CA GLU A 111 18.66 19.24 -1.60
C GLU A 111 19.32 17.87 -1.43
N PHE A 112 18.53 16.81 -1.60
CA PHE A 112 19.03 15.46 -1.74
C PHE A 112 19.53 15.27 -3.17
N SER A 113 20.85 15.10 -3.32
CA SER A 113 21.48 14.79 -4.60
C SER A 113 21.44 13.29 -4.86
N ASN A 114 20.46 12.82 -5.64
CA ASN A 114 20.51 11.49 -6.26
C ASN A 114 21.52 11.53 -7.42
N LYS A 115 22.58 10.72 -7.33
CA LYS A 115 23.41 10.37 -8.48
C LYS A 115 22.65 9.31 -9.30
N ASP A 116 22.17 9.71 -10.48
CA ASP A 116 21.68 8.77 -11.48
C ASP A 116 22.88 8.24 -12.29
N GLU A 117 23.10 6.92 -12.27
CA GLU A 117 23.87 6.24 -13.30
C GLU A 117 23.04 6.15 -14.57
N SER A 118 23.56 6.75 -15.63
CA SER A 118 23.00 6.70 -16.97
C SER A 118 23.20 5.31 -17.58
N ASN A 119 22.15 4.51 -17.67
CA ASN A 119 22.04 3.47 -18.69
C ASN A 119 20.76 3.69 -19.50
N GLN A 120 20.96 4.18 -20.73
CA GLN A 120 19.95 4.26 -21.77
C GLN A 120 19.69 2.85 -22.31
N GLU A 121 18.62 2.18 -21.89
CA GLU A 121 17.91 1.17 -22.70
C GLU A 121 16.40 1.22 -22.38
N GLY A 122 15.57 0.89 -23.38
CA GLY A 122 14.15 1.25 -23.52
C GLY A 122 13.24 1.13 -22.29
N LEU A 123 12.56 2.24 -21.99
CA LEU A 123 11.46 2.35 -21.02
C LEU A 123 10.28 1.43 -21.41
N GLY A 124 10.19 0.26 -20.77
CA GLY A 124 8.99 -0.57 -20.74
C GLY A 124 7.89 0.11 -19.93
N SER A 125 6.95 0.75 -20.64
CA SER A 125 5.67 1.15 -20.09
C SER A 125 4.86 -0.11 -19.79
N CYS A 126 4.60 -0.41 -18.51
CA CYS A 126 3.60 -1.42 -18.15
C CYS A 126 2.22 -0.91 -18.58
N GLU A 127 1.85 -1.27 -19.81
CA GLU A 127 0.50 -1.20 -20.32
C GLU A 127 -0.32 -2.39 -19.77
N ASN A 128 -1.65 -2.18 -19.75
CA ASN A 128 -2.71 -3.20 -19.59
C ASN A 128 -3.31 -3.37 -18.19
N GLY A 129 -3.97 -2.31 -17.71
CA GLY A 129 -5.22 -2.44 -16.96
C GLY A 129 -6.43 -2.53 -17.90
N HIS A 130 -6.48 -3.55 -18.77
CA HIS A 130 -7.67 -3.95 -19.53
C HIS A 130 -7.45 -5.33 -20.20
N CYS A 131 -8.21 -6.36 -19.86
CA CYS A 131 -8.64 -7.34 -20.86
C CYS A 131 -9.93 -8.05 -20.42
N SER A 132 -10.96 -7.85 -21.22
CA SER A 132 -12.22 -8.59 -21.27
C SER A 132 -11.96 -10.06 -21.63
N LEU A 133 -12.40 -10.99 -20.77
CA LEU A 133 -12.46 -12.41 -21.09
C LEU A 133 -13.73 -12.70 -21.91
N GLU A 134 -13.61 -12.65 -23.23
CA GLU A 134 -14.45 -13.46 -24.13
C GLU A 134 -13.57 -14.09 -25.21
N THR A 135 -13.76 -15.41 -25.37
CA THR A 135 -13.29 -16.28 -26.45
C THR A 135 -11.78 -16.53 -26.59
N ARG A 136 -11.35 -17.75 -26.24
CA ARG A 136 -10.96 -18.83 -27.19
C ARG A 136 -9.96 -19.79 -26.53
N ALA A 137 -10.45 -20.95 -26.07
CA ALA A 137 -9.61 -22.09 -25.69
C ALA A 137 -10.14 -23.34 -26.38
N GLU A 138 -9.61 -23.63 -27.57
CA GLU A 138 -9.65 -24.94 -28.21
C GLU A 138 -8.29 -25.17 -28.90
N ASN A 139 -7.50 -26.09 -28.35
CA ASN A 139 -6.80 -27.20 -29.03
C ASN A 139 -5.48 -27.62 -28.34
N GLN A 140 -5.62 -28.72 -27.60
CA GLN A 140 -4.85 -29.98 -27.60
C GLN A 140 -3.33 -30.03 -27.88
N LEU A 141 -2.65 -30.74 -26.95
CA LEU A 141 -1.60 -31.81 -27.09
C LEU A 141 -0.36 -31.49 -27.95
N ASN A 142 0.89 -31.84 -27.61
CA ASN A 142 1.41 -33.00 -26.88
C ASN A 142 2.95 -32.88 -26.66
N LEU A 143 3.46 -33.69 -25.72
CA LEU A 143 4.83 -34.27 -25.62
C LEU A 143 5.97 -33.31 -25.17
N THR A 144 6.93 -33.69 -24.32
CA THR A 144 7.54 -35.01 -24.00
C THR A 144 8.06 -35.10 -22.55
N LYS A 145 8.10 -36.35 -22.07
CA LYS A 145 8.63 -36.84 -20.80
C LYS A 145 10.15 -36.64 -20.64
N THR A 146 10.59 -36.39 -19.41
CA THR A 146 11.82 -37.00 -18.86
C THR A 146 11.82 -36.90 -17.33
N THR A 147 11.77 -38.05 -16.64
CA THR A 147 12.11 -38.21 -15.22
C THR A 147 13.60 -38.55 -15.15
N PRO A 148 14.34 -38.20 -14.08
CA PRO A 148 14.49 -39.22 -13.03
C PRO A 148 14.74 -38.71 -11.59
N LYS A 149 14.59 -39.69 -10.68
CA LYS A 149 15.21 -39.88 -9.35
C LYS A 149 14.55 -39.24 -8.11
N ILE A 150 13.76 -40.11 -7.50
CA ILE A 150 13.36 -40.15 -6.09
C ILE A 150 14.61 -40.32 -5.21
N CYS A 151 14.75 -39.47 -4.20
CA CYS A 151 15.43 -39.79 -2.94
C CYS A 151 14.43 -39.45 -1.83
N ALA A 152 14.13 -40.45 -1.00
CA ALA A 152 13.16 -40.36 0.07
C ALA A 152 13.82 -39.70 1.29
N GLU A 153 13.20 -38.64 1.81
CA GLU A 153 13.39 -38.19 3.19
C GLU A 153 12.03 -37.82 3.80
N GLU A 154 11.83 -38.28 5.03
CA GLU A 154 10.64 -38.25 5.88
C GLU A 154 10.18 -36.83 6.26
N PRO A 155 8.91 -36.64 6.70
CA PRO A 155 8.32 -35.32 6.90
C PRO A 155 8.90 -34.62 8.13
N ALA A 156 9.53 -33.45 7.92
CA ALA A 156 9.93 -32.58 9.02
C ALA A 156 8.68 -32.04 9.72
N ALA A 157 8.49 -32.47 10.97
CA ALA A 157 7.49 -31.95 11.87
C ALA A 157 7.68 -30.44 12.06
N GLN A 158 6.59 -29.68 11.91
CA GLN A 158 6.53 -28.27 12.30
C GLN A 158 6.69 -28.17 13.82
N GLU A 159 7.84 -27.69 14.27
CA GLU A 159 7.99 -27.21 15.66
C GLU A 159 7.20 -25.91 15.82
N HIS A 160 5.96 -26.03 16.31
CA HIS A 160 5.34 -24.94 17.05
C HIS A 160 6.02 -24.85 18.42
N GLY A 161 7.10 -24.07 18.47
CA GLY A 161 7.73 -23.69 19.73
C GLY A 161 6.77 -22.83 20.55
N GLU A 162 6.27 -23.39 21.64
CA GLU A 162 5.65 -22.63 22.73
C GLU A 162 6.64 -21.57 23.22
N LEU A 163 6.37 -20.31 22.92
CA LEU A 163 7.15 -19.17 23.39
C LEU A 163 6.91 -18.97 24.89
N ASN A 164 7.72 -19.65 25.70
CA ASN A 164 7.87 -19.40 27.13
C ASN A 164 8.16 -17.90 27.36
N HIS A 165 7.24 -17.22 28.05
CA HIS A 165 7.36 -15.82 28.45
C HIS A 165 8.50 -15.62 29.45
N SER A 166 9.71 -15.43 28.94
CA SER A 166 10.76 -14.71 29.62
C SER A 166 10.58 -13.21 29.35
N HIS A 167 10.82 -12.37 30.35
CA HIS A 167 10.75 -10.92 30.20
C HIS A 167 11.58 -10.41 28.99
N GLY A 168 10.91 -9.90 27.96
CA GLY A 168 11.40 -8.74 27.20
C GLY A 168 12.05 -8.96 25.82
N ALA A 169 12.36 -10.19 25.39
CA ALA A 169 13.01 -10.41 24.09
C ALA A 169 11.99 -10.77 22.99
N TYR A 170 11.81 -9.85 22.04
CA TYR A 170 11.11 -10.07 20.77
C TYR A 170 11.97 -9.52 19.61
N PRO A 171 11.72 -9.91 18.33
CA PRO A 171 12.49 -9.38 17.19
C PRO A 171 12.49 -7.85 17.21
N GLY A 172 13.64 -7.19 17.10
CA GLY A 172 13.72 -5.72 17.17
C GLY A 172 13.49 -5.09 18.55
N SER A 173 13.44 -5.86 19.64
CA SER A 173 13.23 -5.34 20.99
C SER A 173 14.28 -4.31 21.45
N SER A 174 15.52 -4.38 20.92
CA SER A 174 16.61 -3.43 21.18
C SER A 174 16.56 -2.15 20.31
N ALA A 175 15.68 -2.10 19.30
CA ALA A 175 15.56 -0.97 18.39
C ALA A 175 14.91 0.23 19.09
N SER A 176 15.44 1.43 18.83
CA SER A 176 14.89 2.69 19.35
C SER A 176 13.67 3.15 18.55
N TYR A 177 13.63 2.83 17.25
CA TYR A 177 12.56 3.21 16.33
C TYR A 177 12.02 1.99 15.58
N ARG A 178 10.71 1.76 15.68
CA ARG A 178 10.06 0.56 15.14
C ARG A 178 8.88 0.90 14.26
N ILE A 179 8.89 0.32 13.07
CA ILE A 179 7.86 0.50 12.05
C ILE A 179 7.18 -0.84 11.80
N LEU A 180 5.86 -0.85 11.69
CA LEU A 180 5.12 -1.96 11.10
C LEU A 180 4.56 -1.53 9.74
N GLU A 181 5.03 -2.17 8.67
CA GLU A 181 4.30 -2.18 7.40
C GLU A 181 3.27 -3.31 7.42
N VAL A 182 2.01 -2.95 7.27
CA VAL A 182 0.93 -3.89 7.05
C VAL A 182 0.68 -3.99 5.56
N GLY A 183 0.43 -5.19 5.04
CA GLY A 183 0.24 -5.47 3.61
C GLY A 183 1.51 -5.22 2.80
N CYS A 184 2.63 -5.83 3.21
CA CYS A 184 3.93 -5.56 2.62
C CYS A 184 4.07 -5.99 1.15
N GLY A 185 3.22 -6.90 0.67
CA GLY A 185 3.31 -7.47 -0.66
C GLY A 185 4.71 -8.01 -0.93
N ALA A 186 5.27 -7.71 -2.11
CA ALA A 186 6.64 -8.09 -2.48
C ALA A 186 7.74 -7.18 -1.89
N GLY A 187 7.39 -6.26 -0.97
CA GLY A 187 8.35 -5.44 -0.22
C GLY A 187 8.69 -4.07 -0.81
N ASN A 188 7.87 -3.56 -1.74
CA ASN A 188 8.10 -2.29 -2.44
C ASN A 188 8.00 -1.02 -1.55
N THR A 189 7.81 -1.18 -0.25
CA THR A 189 7.90 -0.12 0.77
C THR A 189 9.03 -0.43 1.76
N VAL A 190 9.05 -1.64 2.34
CA VAL A 190 10.07 -2.03 3.34
C VAL A 190 11.50 -1.89 2.79
N PHE A 191 11.79 -2.31 1.56
CA PHE A 191 13.15 -2.19 1.01
C PHE A 191 13.54 -0.72 0.78
N PRO A 192 12.72 0.14 0.14
CA PRO A 192 13.01 1.57 0.11
C PRO A 192 13.23 2.22 1.49
N ILE A 193 12.48 1.80 2.53
CA ILE A 193 12.71 2.26 3.91
C ILE A 193 14.09 1.84 4.41
N LEU A 194 14.44 0.56 4.29
CA LEU A 194 15.72 0.03 4.78
C LEU A 194 16.93 0.61 4.04
N GLN A 195 16.81 0.87 2.73
CA GLN A 195 17.84 1.50 1.91
C GLN A 195 18.04 2.99 2.25
N THR A 196 16.95 3.70 2.52
CA THR A 196 16.99 5.15 2.76
C THR A 196 17.37 5.49 4.20
N ASN A 197 16.87 4.71 5.16
CA ASN A 197 17.14 4.91 6.58
C ASN A 197 18.18 3.89 7.05
N ASN A 198 19.43 4.32 7.21
CA ASN A 198 20.55 3.49 7.65
C ASN A 198 20.83 3.57 9.16
N ASP A 199 19.88 4.10 9.95
CA ASP A 199 20.02 4.13 11.41
C ASP A 199 20.04 2.70 11.98
N PRO A 200 21.06 2.31 12.77
CA PRO A 200 21.11 0.98 13.39
C PRO A 200 20.02 0.75 14.45
N GLY A 201 19.36 1.83 14.91
CA GLY A 201 18.22 1.79 15.82
C GLY A 201 16.87 1.58 15.13
N LEU A 202 16.82 1.53 13.79
CA LEU A 202 15.61 1.21 13.04
C LEU A 202 15.38 -0.31 12.97
N PHE A 203 14.16 -0.74 13.27
CA PHE A 203 13.69 -2.10 12.96
C PHE A 203 12.32 -2.07 12.29
N VAL A 204 12.17 -2.81 11.18
CA VAL A 204 10.93 -2.83 10.40
C VAL A 204 10.27 -4.20 10.47
N TYR A 205 9.08 -4.26 11.03
CA TYR A 205 8.19 -5.41 10.85
C TYR A 205 7.41 -5.23 9.56
N CYS A 206 7.23 -6.30 8.80
CA CYS A 206 6.41 -6.30 7.60
C CYS A 206 5.51 -7.54 7.63
N CYS A 207 4.21 -7.37 7.38
CA CYS A 207 3.30 -8.50 7.34
C CYS A 207 2.36 -8.44 6.14
N ASP A 208 1.91 -9.61 5.71
CA ASP A 208 0.89 -9.75 4.68
C ASP A 208 -0.03 -10.92 5.00
N PHE A 209 -1.25 -10.88 4.47
CA PHE A 209 -2.19 -11.99 4.55
C PHE A 209 -1.79 -13.13 3.59
N SER A 210 -1.09 -12.79 2.51
CA SER A 210 -0.54 -13.74 1.55
C SER A 210 0.76 -14.35 2.06
N THR A 211 0.84 -15.68 1.98
CA THR A 211 2.08 -16.41 2.27
C THR A 211 3.06 -16.17 1.13
N THR A 212 2.58 -16.19 -0.11
CA THR A 212 3.40 -15.88 -1.29
C THR A 212 4.05 -14.50 -1.19
N ALA A 213 3.32 -13.47 -0.73
CA ALA A 213 3.88 -12.13 -0.54
C ALA A 213 5.03 -12.12 0.47
N VAL A 214 4.83 -12.74 1.63
CA VAL A 214 5.86 -12.83 2.67
C VAL A 214 7.08 -13.61 2.18
N ASP A 215 6.87 -14.71 1.45
CA ASP A 215 7.95 -15.48 0.84
C ASP A 215 8.77 -14.64 -0.15
N LEU A 216 8.13 -13.77 -0.95
CA LEU A 216 8.83 -12.86 -1.86
C LEU A 216 9.73 -11.87 -1.10
N VAL A 217 9.26 -11.36 0.05
CA VAL A 217 10.06 -10.47 0.90
C VAL A 217 11.23 -11.23 1.52
N GLN A 218 11.00 -12.41 2.09
CA GLN A 218 12.03 -13.19 2.78
C GLN A 218 13.11 -13.72 1.82
N ASN A 219 12.76 -14.01 0.57
CA ASN A 219 13.70 -14.48 -0.46
C ASN A 219 14.36 -13.33 -1.25
N ASN A 220 14.03 -12.08 -0.96
CA ASN A 220 14.67 -10.94 -1.61
C ASN A 220 16.15 -10.83 -1.16
N ALA A 221 17.06 -10.54 -2.09
CA ALA A 221 18.49 -10.39 -1.80
C ALA A 221 18.81 -9.25 -0.81
N GLU A 222 17.90 -8.29 -0.66
CA GLU A 222 18.01 -7.15 0.26
C GLU A 222 17.39 -7.43 1.64
N PHE A 223 16.82 -8.62 1.84
CA PHE A 223 16.26 -9.01 3.13
C PHE A 223 17.37 -9.19 4.17
N ASP A 224 17.29 -8.40 5.24
CA ASP A 224 18.20 -8.48 6.38
C ASP A 224 17.40 -8.70 7.66
N SER A 225 17.45 -9.95 8.17
CA SER A 225 16.77 -10.36 9.40
C SER A 225 17.22 -9.61 10.66
N SER A 226 18.37 -8.94 10.62
CA SER A 226 18.83 -8.08 11.73
C SER A 226 18.12 -6.73 11.76
N ARG A 227 17.56 -6.28 10.62
CA ARG A 227 16.90 -4.99 10.45
C ARG A 227 15.40 -5.08 10.22
N CYS A 228 14.91 -6.25 9.83
CA CYS A 228 13.49 -6.45 9.58
C CYS A 228 12.99 -7.85 9.92
N PHE A 229 11.68 -7.97 10.10
CA PHE A 229 11.01 -9.25 10.35
C PHE A 229 9.71 -9.35 9.54
N ALA A 230 9.70 -10.27 8.57
CA ALA A 230 8.57 -10.54 7.69
C ALA A 230 7.74 -11.72 8.20
N PHE A 231 6.42 -11.58 8.33
CA PHE A 231 5.54 -12.65 8.84
C PHE A 231 4.14 -12.63 8.22
N VAL A 232 3.53 -13.82 8.09
CA VAL A 232 2.14 -13.94 7.62
C VAL A 232 1.20 -13.54 8.75
N HIS A 233 0.24 -12.66 8.46
CA HIS A 233 -0.72 -12.21 9.46
C HIS A 233 -2.09 -11.90 8.86
N ASP A 234 -3.14 -12.47 9.44
CA ASP A 234 -4.51 -12.07 9.17
C ASP A 234 -4.95 -11.02 10.19
N LEU A 235 -5.06 -9.77 9.73
CA LEU A 235 -5.52 -8.64 10.54
C LEU A 235 -6.96 -8.81 11.04
N CYS A 236 -7.77 -9.62 10.36
CA CYS A 236 -9.15 -9.89 10.73
C CYS A 236 -9.28 -10.98 11.79
N SER A 237 -8.22 -11.77 12.03
CA SER A 237 -8.19 -12.80 13.07
C SER A 237 -7.72 -12.21 14.40
N ASP A 238 -8.56 -12.30 15.43
CA ASP A 238 -8.23 -11.88 16.80
C ASP A 238 -7.34 -12.90 17.54
N GLN A 239 -7.24 -14.13 17.03
CA GLN A 239 -6.46 -15.22 17.63
C GLN A 239 -4.97 -15.15 17.30
N SER A 240 -4.59 -14.39 16.27
CA SER A 240 -3.20 -14.27 15.85
C SER A 240 -2.50 -13.14 16.60
N PRO A 241 -1.56 -13.43 17.53
CA PRO A 241 -0.80 -12.38 18.19
C PRO A 241 0.18 -11.73 17.21
N PHE A 242 0.51 -10.48 17.47
CA PHE A 242 1.61 -9.81 16.79
C PHE A 242 2.96 -10.24 17.42
N PRO A 243 4.07 -10.24 16.66
CA PRO A 243 5.39 -10.62 17.16
C PRO A 243 6.05 -9.51 18.02
N MET A 244 5.31 -8.45 18.34
CA MET A 244 5.72 -7.37 19.23
C MET A 244 4.56 -7.02 20.20
N PRO A 245 4.86 -6.51 21.40
CA PRO A 245 3.83 -6.17 22.38
C PRO A 245 3.09 -4.87 22.03
N ASP A 246 1.95 -4.64 22.69
CA ASP A 246 1.25 -3.35 22.66
C ASP A 246 2.18 -2.21 23.10
N GLY A 247 1.96 -1.00 22.57
CA GLY A 247 2.73 0.17 22.95
C GLY A 247 4.20 0.13 22.55
N SER A 248 4.57 -0.65 21.52
CA SER A 248 5.96 -0.83 21.09
C SER A 248 6.33 -0.11 19.79
N LEU A 249 5.37 0.23 18.94
CA LEU A 249 5.61 0.80 17.61
C LEU A 249 5.63 2.32 17.61
N ASP A 250 6.52 2.90 16.82
CA ASP A 250 6.56 4.34 16.55
C ASP A 250 5.67 4.67 15.34
N ILE A 251 5.68 3.82 14.31
CA ILE A 251 4.89 4.00 13.08
C ILE A 251 4.18 2.70 12.70
N VAL A 252 2.93 2.83 12.24
CA VAL A 252 2.20 1.82 11.48
C VAL A 252 1.89 2.37 10.08
N ILE A 253 2.23 1.62 9.04
CA ILE A 253 2.04 2.00 7.63
C ILE A 253 0.92 1.15 7.02
N LEU A 254 -0.04 1.82 6.37
CA LEU A 254 -1.18 1.22 5.66
C LEU A 254 -1.26 1.78 4.23
N ILE A 255 -0.62 1.10 3.27
CA ILE A 255 -0.63 1.54 1.86
C ILE A 255 -1.43 0.55 1.01
N PHE A 256 -2.64 0.93 0.59
CA PHE A 256 -3.58 0.09 -0.18
C PHE A 256 -3.97 -1.22 0.51
N VAL A 257 -4.20 -1.17 1.83
CA VAL A 257 -4.49 -2.35 2.65
C VAL A 257 -5.91 -2.35 3.18
N LEU A 258 -6.35 -1.24 3.80
CA LEU A 258 -7.69 -1.19 4.37
C LEU A 258 -8.74 -1.42 3.29
N SER A 259 -8.51 -0.95 2.06
CA SER A 259 -9.43 -1.22 0.96
C SER A 259 -9.61 -2.70 0.62
N ALA A 260 -8.67 -3.58 0.97
CA ALA A 260 -8.79 -5.01 0.71
C ALA A 260 -9.59 -5.77 1.79
N ILE A 261 -9.90 -5.11 2.91
CA ILE A 261 -10.55 -5.67 4.08
C ILE A 261 -12.07 -5.44 3.99
N LEU A 262 -12.86 -6.35 4.56
CA LEU A 262 -14.31 -6.14 4.70
C LEU A 262 -14.61 -4.88 5.54
N PRO A 263 -15.49 -3.97 5.08
CA PRO A 263 -15.81 -2.73 5.80
C PRO A 263 -16.15 -2.92 7.28
N GLU A 264 -16.96 -3.92 7.59
CA GLU A 264 -17.40 -4.26 8.95
C GLU A 264 -16.27 -4.72 9.87
N LYS A 265 -15.13 -5.17 9.32
CA LYS A 265 -13.94 -5.60 10.08
C LYS A 265 -12.93 -4.47 10.27
N MET A 266 -13.00 -3.40 9.48
CA MET A 266 -11.99 -2.34 9.46
C MET A 266 -11.81 -1.66 10.84
N GLN A 267 -12.91 -1.36 11.55
CA GLN A 267 -12.81 -0.72 12.87
C GLN A 267 -12.05 -1.60 13.87
N CYS A 268 -12.29 -2.92 13.86
CA CYS A 268 -11.58 -3.86 14.73
C CYS A 268 -10.07 -3.87 14.41
N VAL A 269 -9.73 -3.91 13.12
CA VAL A 269 -8.33 -3.84 12.64
C VAL A 269 -7.66 -2.55 13.12
N VAL A 270 -8.28 -1.40 12.90
CA VAL A 270 -7.72 -0.09 13.32
C VAL A 270 -7.57 -0.01 14.84
N ASN A 271 -8.54 -0.51 15.61
CA ASN A 271 -8.44 -0.58 17.07
C ASN A 271 -7.22 -1.42 17.51
N ARG A 272 -6.99 -2.60 16.91
CA ARG A 272 -5.82 -3.44 17.21
C ARG A 272 -4.51 -2.75 16.86
N LEU A 273 -4.40 -2.17 15.68
CA LEU A 273 -3.19 -1.45 15.25
C LEU A 273 -2.89 -0.23 16.15
N SER A 274 -3.93 0.49 16.60
CA SER A 274 -3.77 1.62 17.52
C SER A 274 -3.17 1.23 18.88
N ARG A 275 -3.41 -0.01 19.35
CA ARG A 275 -2.86 -0.53 20.60
C ARG A 275 -1.36 -0.76 20.51
N LEU A 276 -0.86 -1.19 19.35
CA LEU A 276 0.57 -1.42 19.11
C LEU A 276 1.39 -0.14 19.16
N LEU A 277 0.80 1.03 18.88
CA LEU A 277 1.51 2.31 18.91
C LEU A 277 1.88 2.73 20.35
N LYS A 278 3.10 3.21 20.52
CA LYS A 278 3.54 4.01 21.68
C LYS A 278 2.70 5.30 21.78
N PRO A 279 2.59 5.93 22.96
CA PRO A 279 2.12 7.31 23.05
C PRO A 279 2.93 8.22 22.11
N GLY A 280 2.27 9.03 21.29
CA GLY A 280 2.90 9.84 20.25
C GLY A 280 3.20 9.12 18.92
N GLY A 281 3.08 7.79 18.87
CA GLY A 281 3.25 7.01 17.63
C GLY A 281 2.16 7.31 16.60
N MET A 282 2.43 7.02 15.32
CA MET A 282 1.56 7.44 14.21
C MET A 282 1.13 6.30 13.29
N VAL A 283 -0.10 6.38 12.80
CA VAL A 283 -0.56 5.66 11.62
C VAL A 283 -0.38 6.55 10.39
N LEU A 284 0.24 6.01 9.35
CA LEU A 284 0.41 6.62 8.04
C LEU A 284 -0.38 5.79 7.03
N LEU A 285 -1.39 6.38 6.39
CA LEU A 285 -2.25 5.68 5.45
C LEU A 285 -2.27 6.35 4.08
N ARG A 286 -2.24 5.54 3.03
CA ARG A 286 -2.62 5.94 1.67
C ARG A 286 -3.49 4.85 1.05
N ASP A 287 -4.72 5.18 0.67
CA ASP A 287 -5.65 4.22 0.08
C ASP A 287 -6.52 4.84 -1.03
N TYR A 288 -7.36 4.05 -1.68
CA TYR A 288 -8.24 4.51 -2.76
C TYR A 288 -9.32 5.46 -2.25
N GLY A 289 -9.46 6.61 -2.93
CA GLY A 289 -10.53 7.56 -2.65
C GLY A 289 -11.78 7.28 -3.50
N ARG A 290 -12.94 7.68 -2.98
CA ARG A 290 -14.23 7.71 -3.67
C ARG A 290 -14.06 8.40 -5.03
N TYR A 291 -14.66 7.80 -6.05
CA TYR A 291 -14.60 8.26 -7.45
C TYR A 291 -13.24 8.12 -8.15
N ASP A 292 -12.28 7.39 -7.58
CA ASP A 292 -11.08 7.00 -8.34
C ASP A 292 -11.49 6.30 -9.65
N LEU A 293 -10.70 6.50 -10.71
CA LEU A 293 -10.92 5.83 -11.99
C LEU A 293 -11.07 4.30 -11.87
N ALA A 294 -10.42 3.65 -10.90
CA ALA A 294 -10.66 2.22 -10.64
C ALA A 294 -12.10 1.95 -10.22
N GLN A 295 -12.71 2.79 -9.36
CA GLN A 295 -14.12 2.66 -8.96
C GLN A 295 -15.05 2.84 -10.16
N LEU A 296 -14.82 3.89 -10.96
CA LEU A 296 -15.73 4.29 -12.05
C LEU A 296 -15.77 3.28 -13.21
N ARG A 297 -14.80 2.37 -13.29
CA ARG A 297 -14.70 1.35 -14.35
C ARG A 297 -15.35 0.01 -13.99
N PHE A 298 -15.78 -0.20 -12.75
CA PHE A 298 -16.49 -1.42 -12.39
C PHE A 298 -17.77 -1.57 -13.21
N LYS A 299 -18.03 -2.80 -13.64
CA LYS A 299 -19.27 -3.18 -14.29
C LYS A 299 -20.29 -3.64 -13.24
N LYS A 300 -21.56 -3.67 -13.64
CA LYS A 300 -22.63 -4.25 -12.82
C LYS A 300 -22.32 -5.71 -12.48
N GLY A 301 -22.72 -6.15 -11.30
CA GLY A 301 -22.47 -7.52 -10.82
C GLY A 301 -21.06 -7.74 -10.26
N GLN A 302 -20.29 -6.69 -9.98
CA GLN A 302 -19.01 -6.76 -9.27
C GLN A 302 -19.06 -6.08 -7.88
N CYS A 303 -20.19 -5.47 -7.52
CA CYS A 303 -20.38 -4.79 -6.25
C CYS A 303 -20.69 -5.83 -5.16
N LEU A 304 -19.88 -5.88 -4.11
CA LEU A 304 -20.11 -6.72 -2.93
C LEU A 304 -21.05 -6.02 -1.96
N SER A 305 -20.76 -4.75 -1.67
CA SER A 305 -21.59 -3.84 -0.87
C SER A 305 -21.30 -2.40 -1.30
N ASP A 306 -21.95 -1.40 -0.69
CA ASP A 306 -21.77 0.01 -1.05
C ASP A 306 -20.30 0.40 -1.08
N ASN A 307 -19.81 0.67 -2.29
CA ASN A 307 -18.44 1.04 -2.59
C ASN A 307 -17.37 -0.03 -2.35
N PHE A 308 -17.77 -1.27 -2.14
CA PHE A 308 -16.89 -2.42 -2.03
C PHE A 308 -17.08 -3.32 -3.24
N TYR A 309 -15.99 -3.65 -3.94
CA TYR A 309 -16.05 -4.36 -5.21
C TYR A 309 -15.05 -5.50 -5.27
N VAL A 310 -15.35 -6.49 -6.10
CA VAL A 310 -14.41 -7.56 -6.47
C VAL A 310 -13.79 -7.28 -7.84
N ARG A 311 -12.48 -7.49 -7.95
CA ARG A 311 -11.69 -7.35 -9.18
C ARG A 311 -11.71 -8.65 -9.99
N GLY A 312 -11.20 -8.59 -11.21
CA GLY A 312 -11.16 -9.74 -12.12
C GLY A 312 -10.26 -10.89 -11.65
N ASP A 313 -9.28 -10.60 -10.79
CA ASP A 313 -8.40 -11.58 -10.14
C ASP A 313 -8.99 -12.14 -8.83
N GLY A 314 -10.20 -11.72 -8.44
CA GLY A 314 -10.87 -12.11 -7.20
C GLY A 314 -10.44 -11.34 -5.96
N THR A 315 -9.43 -10.47 -6.06
CA THR A 315 -9.09 -9.53 -4.97
C THR A 315 -10.16 -8.46 -4.84
N ARG A 316 -10.21 -7.77 -3.70
CA ARG A 316 -11.29 -6.85 -3.35
C ARG A 316 -10.76 -5.45 -3.13
N VAL A 317 -11.64 -4.46 -3.28
CA VAL A 317 -11.29 -3.05 -3.10
C VAL A 317 -12.49 -2.24 -2.62
N TYR A 318 -12.30 -1.55 -1.51
CA TYR A 318 -13.14 -0.48 -1.00
C TYR A 318 -12.61 0.87 -1.46
N PHE A 319 -13.51 1.84 -1.64
CA PHE A 319 -13.14 3.22 -1.93
C PHE A 319 -13.60 4.10 -0.78
N PHE A 320 -12.73 4.95 -0.26
CA PHE A 320 -13.00 5.70 0.97
C PHE A 320 -13.41 7.15 0.70
N THR A 321 -14.22 7.71 1.59
CA THR A 321 -14.30 9.15 1.82
C THR A 321 -13.36 9.55 2.96
N GLN A 322 -13.06 10.84 3.07
CA GLN A 322 -12.24 11.33 4.20
C GLN A 322 -12.94 11.14 5.54
N GLY A 323 -14.27 11.29 5.56
CA GLY A 323 -15.08 11.15 6.76
C GLY A 323 -15.06 9.73 7.31
N GLU A 324 -15.20 8.72 6.44
CA GLU A 324 -15.11 7.30 6.83
C GLU A 324 -13.76 6.98 7.51
N LEU A 325 -12.64 7.46 6.94
CA LEU A 325 -11.32 7.25 7.55
C LEU A 325 -11.12 8.05 8.83
N ASP A 326 -11.63 9.29 8.91
CA ASP A 326 -11.59 10.10 10.14
C ASP A 326 -12.35 9.42 11.27
N GLU A 327 -13.54 8.89 10.99
CA GLU A 327 -14.34 8.13 11.94
C GLU A 327 -13.61 6.87 12.42
N LEU A 328 -13.06 6.06 11.51
CA LEU A 328 -12.32 4.85 11.85
C LEU A 328 -11.16 5.12 12.82
N PHE A 329 -10.34 6.13 12.52
CA PHE A 329 -9.15 6.44 13.32
C PHE A 329 -9.47 7.20 14.61
N THR A 330 -10.43 8.12 14.61
CA THR A 330 -10.82 8.86 15.83
C THR A 330 -11.57 7.97 16.81
N THR A 331 -12.40 7.03 16.33
CA THR A 331 -13.04 6.01 17.15
C THR A 331 -12.02 5.09 17.82
N ALA A 332 -10.88 4.84 17.18
CA ALA A 332 -9.76 4.11 17.76
C ALA A 332 -8.91 4.95 18.74
N GLY A 333 -9.34 6.17 19.07
CA GLY A 333 -8.66 7.07 20.01
C GLY A 333 -7.44 7.79 19.44
N LEU A 334 -7.27 7.81 18.12
CA LEU A 334 -6.19 8.55 17.47
C LEU A 334 -6.62 9.98 17.13
N GLN A 335 -5.66 10.89 17.15
CA GLN A 335 -5.84 12.30 16.80
C GLN A 335 -5.44 12.54 15.35
N LYS A 336 -6.32 13.21 14.59
CA LYS A 336 -6.04 13.63 13.22
C LYS A 336 -4.88 14.62 13.18
N ILE A 337 -3.82 14.28 12.47
CA ILE A 337 -2.73 15.19 12.10
C ILE A 337 -2.96 15.69 10.68
N GLN A 338 -3.33 14.79 9.77
CA GLN A 338 -3.57 15.09 8.36
C GLN A 338 -4.62 14.13 7.80
N ASN A 339 -5.54 14.64 6.99
CA ASN A 339 -6.48 13.86 6.20
C ASN A 339 -6.72 14.63 4.90
N LEU A 340 -6.20 14.15 3.77
CA LEU A 340 -6.21 14.82 2.47
C LEU A 340 -6.79 13.92 1.38
N VAL A 341 -7.57 14.49 0.46
CA VAL A 341 -7.86 13.86 -0.83
C VAL A 341 -6.81 14.30 -1.84
N ASP A 342 -6.07 13.33 -2.37
CA ASP A 342 -5.08 13.53 -3.43
C ASP A 342 -5.74 13.22 -4.78
N ARG A 343 -6.02 14.28 -5.56
CA ARG A 343 -6.63 14.21 -6.89
C ARG A 343 -5.58 14.49 -7.96
N ARG A 344 -5.22 13.46 -8.73
CA ARG A 344 -4.23 13.58 -9.81
C ARG A 344 -4.85 13.32 -11.17
N LEU A 345 -4.37 14.04 -12.18
CA LEU A 345 -4.70 13.76 -13.57
C LEU A 345 -3.49 13.17 -14.27
N GLN A 346 -3.60 11.91 -14.64
CA GLN A 346 -2.61 11.21 -15.42
C GLN A 346 -3.05 11.17 -16.88
N VAL A 347 -2.10 11.23 -17.81
CA VAL A 347 -2.38 11.13 -19.24
C VAL A 347 -1.60 9.97 -19.85
N ASN A 348 -2.28 9.16 -20.63
CA ASN A 348 -1.64 8.30 -21.60
C ASN A 348 -1.57 9.06 -22.92
N ARG A 349 -0.39 9.57 -23.28
CA ARG A 349 -0.18 10.34 -24.52
C ARG A 349 -0.35 9.50 -25.78
N GLY A 350 0.08 8.24 -25.75
CA GLY A 350 -0.02 7.33 -26.90
C GLY A 350 -1.48 7.01 -27.26
N LYS A 351 -2.33 6.87 -26.25
CA LYS A 351 -3.77 6.56 -26.40
C LYS A 351 -4.67 7.79 -26.30
N GLN A 352 -4.11 8.99 -26.08
CA GLN A 352 -4.83 10.23 -25.81
C GLN A 352 -5.90 10.08 -24.71
N MET A 353 -5.61 9.30 -23.67
CA MET A 353 -6.54 9.04 -22.58
C MET A 353 -6.18 9.84 -21.33
N THR A 354 -7.19 10.42 -20.69
CA THR A 354 -7.09 11.05 -19.38
C THR A 354 -7.53 10.09 -18.28
N MET A 355 -6.83 10.11 -17.15
CA MET A 355 -7.07 9.21 -16.03
C MET A 355 -7.10 10.02 -14.74
N TYR A 356 -8.29 10.23 -14.19
CA TYR A 356 -8.48 10.91 -12.93
C TYR A 356 -8.31 9.93 -11.77
N ARG A 357 -7.25 10.12 -11.00
CA ARG A 357 -6.92 9.28 -9.86
C ARG A 357 -7.26 10.01 -8.58
N VAL A 358 -7.86 9.27 -7.65
CA VAL A 358 -8.27 9.80 -6.35
C VAL A 358 -7.75 8.86 -5.28
N TRP A 359 -6.95 9.41 -4.37
CA TRP A 359 -6.45 8.72 -3.19
C TRP A 359 -6.80 9.51 -1.95
N ILE A 360 -6.83 8.83 -0.82
CA ILE A 360 -6.84 9.50 0.48
C ILE A 360 -5.52 9.23 1.16
N GLN A 361 -4.93 10.29 1.71
CA GLN A 361 -3.69 10.26 2.45
C GLN A 361 -3.94 10.79 3.87
N CYS A 362 -3.58 9.99 4.86
CA CYS A 362 -3.93 10.22 6.25
C CYS A 362 -2.71 10.07 7.16
N LYS A 363 -2.65 10.91 8.19
CA LYS A 363 -1.73 10.79 9.32
C LYS A 363 -2.52 10.96 10.60
N TYR A 364 -2.49 9.96 11.46
CA TYR A 364 -3.16 9.98 12.76
C TYR A 364 -2.18 9.61 13.85
N ARG A 365 -2.24 10.28 14.98
CA ARG A 365 -1.29 10.13 16.08
C ARG A 365 -2.00 9.62 17.33
N LYS A 366 -1.40 8.65 18.01
CA LYS A 366 -1.85 8.25 19.34
C LYS A 366 -1.54 9.37 20.32
N PRO A 367 -2.49 9.83 21.16
CA PRO A 367 -2.26 10.88 22.14
C PRO A 367 -1.00 10.60 22.97
N ALA A 368 -0.21 11.65 23.24
CA ALA A 368 0.89 11.55 24.17
C ALA A 368 0.36 11.19 25.56
N ALA A 369 1.18 10.51 26.36
CA ALA A 369 0.84 10.30 27.76
C ALA A 369 0.65 11.67 28.44
N PRO A 370 -0.34 11.84 29.35
CA PRO A 370 -0.43 13.05 30.13
C PRO A 370 0.91 13.33 30.80
N GLN A 371 1.42 14.55 30.67
CA GLN A 371 2.55 14.99 31.48
C GLN A 371 2.04 15.04 32.92
N LEU A 372 2.49 14.09 33.75
CA LEU A 372 2.15 13.99 35.17
C LEU A 372 2.88 15.05 35.99
#